data_AF-A0A9D8D3F6-F1
#
_entry.id   AF-A0A9D8D3F6-F1
#
_cell.length_a   1.000
_cell.length_b   1.000
_cell.length_c   1.000
_cell.angle_alpha   90.00
_cell.angle_beta   90.00
_cell.angle_gamma   90.00
#
_symmetry.space_group_name_H-M   'P 1'
#
loop_
_entity.id
_entity.type
_entity.pdbx_description
1 polymer ?
#
loop_
_entity_poly.entity_id
_entity_poly.type
_entity_poly.pdbx_seq_one_letter_code
_entity_poly.pdbx_strand_id
1 'polypeptide(L)'
;MHYTAHARARVQQRSIPQVAIEALLEFGHERRRGGASVLFMDRAARQRAADALGRRAYARLAPKLDSYLVVADDGLIVTAARRLKRLRF
;
A
#
# COMPACT_ATOMS: atom_id res chain seq x y z
N MET A 1 4.50 -12.00 -4.31
CA MET A 1 3.35 -11.45 -3.56
C MET A 1 2.22 -12.45 -3.60
N HIS A 2 1.63 -12.78 -2.46
CA HIS A 2 0.51 -13.71 -2.38
C HIS A 2 -0.75 -12.97 -1.92
N TYR A 3 -1.86 -13.18 -2.64
CA TYR A 3 -3.14 -12.57 -2.38
C TYR A 3 -4.13 -13.63 -1.92
N THR A 4 -4.96 -13.30 -0.93
CA THR A 4 -6.20 -14.06 -0.72
C THR A 4 -7.15 -13.84 -1.90
N ALA A 5 -8.11 -14.77 -2.09
CA ALA A 5 -9.17 -14.59 -3.08
C ALA A 5 -9.94 -13.27 -2.88
N HIS A 6 -10.19 -12.91 -1.61
CA HIS A 6 -10.80 -11.63 -1.24
C HIS A 6 -9.95 -10.44 -1.70
N ALA A 7 -8.65 -10.45 -1.42
CA ALA A 7 -7.75 -9.36 -1.80
C ALA A 7 -7.69 -9.18 -3.32
N ARG A 8 -7.59 -10.28 -4.07
CA ARG A 8 -7.53 -10.25 -5.54
C ARG A 8 -8.79 -9.59 -6.12
N ALA A 9 -9.98 -9.96 -5.62
CA ALA A 9 -11.23 -9.35 -6.03
C ALA A 9 -11.27 -7.85 -5.70
N ARG A 10 -10.81 -7.44 -4.52
CA ARG A 10 -10.83 -6.03 -4.09
C ARG A 10 -9.85 -5.16 -4.87
N VAL A 11 -8.66 -5.67 -5.19
CA VAL A 11 -7.67 -4.96 -6.03
C VAL A 11 -8.29 -4.63 -7.38
N GLN A 12 -8.97 -5.60 -8.00
CA GLN A 12 -9.64 -5.43 -9.28
C GLN A 12 -10.80 -4.45 -9.20
N GLN A 13 -11.73 -4.63 -8.25
CA GLN A 13 -12.91 -3.76 -8.08
C GLN A 13 -12.56 -2.29 -7.81
N ARG A 14 -11.37 -2.04 -7.24
CA ARG A 14 -10.94 -0.70 -6.82
C ARG A 14 -9.87 -0.10 -7.74
N SER A 15 -9.56 -0.77 -8.85
CA SER A 15 -8.55 -0.38 -9.82
C SER A 15 -7.24 0.03 -9.15
N ILE A 16 -6.79 -0.74 -8.16
CA ILE A 16 -5.54 -0.46 -7.43
C ILE A 16 -4.38 -0.93 -8.31
N PRO A 17 -3.52 -0.02 -8.79
CA PRO A 17 -2.43 -0.41 -9.67
C PRO A 17 -1.43 -1.29 -8.91
N GLN A 18 -0.90 -2.32 -9.57
CA GLN A 18 0.10 -3.21 -8.99
C GLN A 18 1.33 -2.44 -8.47
N VAL A 19 1.80 -1.43 -9.21
CA VAL A 19 2.92 -0.57 -8.78
C VAL A 19 2.66 0.17 -7.45
N ALA A 20 1.40 0.44 -7.10
CA ALA A 20 1.07 1.02 -5.81
C ALA A 20 1.19 -0.01 -4.68
N ILE A 21 0.85 -1.27 -4.95
CA ILE A 21 0.98 -2.39 -4.00
C ILE A 21 2.46 -2.66 -3.74
N GLU A 22 3.27 -2.72 -4.80
CA GLU A 22 4.74 -2.82 -4.73
C GLU A 22 5.34 -1.72 -3.87
N ALA A 23 5.00 -0.46 -4.17
CA ALA A 23 5.51 0.67 -3.40
C ALA A 23 5.07 0.65 -1.92
N LEU A 24 3.86 0.15 -1.63
CA LEU A 24 3.37 0.02 -0.25
C LEU A 24 4.11 -1.07 0.51
N LEU A 25 4.46 -2.19 -0.13
CA LEU A 25 5.23 -3.26 0.49
C LEU A 25 6.69 -2.84 0.72
N GLU A 26 7.27 -2.08 -0.20
CA GLU A 26 8.68 -1.70 -0.15
C GLU A 26 8.95 -0.49 0.74
N PHE A 27 8.12 0.55 0.63
CA PHE A 27 8.36 1.83 1.30
C PHE A 27 7.35 2.17 2.39
N GLY A 28 6.21 1.48 2.42
CA GLY A 28 5.09 1.82 3.29
C GLY A 28 5.44 1.87 4.77
N HIS A 29 4.76 2.74 5.50
CA HIS A 29 4.77 2.68 6.95
C HIS A 29 3.84 1.57 7.40
N GLU A 30 4.34 0.65 8.22
CA GLU A 30 3.57 -0.45 8.80
C GLU A 30 2.96 -0.03 10.14
N ARG A 31 1.69 -0.36 10.36
CA ARG A 31 1.07 -0.25 11.69
C ARG A 31 0.22 -1.47 12.00
N ARG A 32 0.46 -2.04 13.18
CA ARG A 32 -0.29 -3.20 13.67
C ARG A 32 -1.70 -2.80 14.11
N ARG A 33 -2.71 -3.56 13.68
CA ARG A 33 -4.11 -3.40 14.09
C ARG A 33 -4.90 -4.69 13.93
N GLY A 34 -5.53 -5.15 15.02
CA GLY A 34 -6.50 -6.26 14.97
C GLY A 34 -5.94 -7.57 14.42
N GLY A 35 -4.70 -7.93 14.78
CA GLY A 35 -4.06 -9.16 14.30
C GLY A 35 -3.52 -9.11 12.87
N ALA A 36 -3.49 -7.92 12.25
CA ALA A 36 -2.92 -7.72 10.93
C ALA A 36 -2.06 -6.45 10.90
N SER A 37 -1.23 -6.34 9.86
CA SER A 37 -0.40 -5.19 9.58
C SER A 37 -1.03 -4.35 8.49
N VAL A 38 -1.12 -3.03 8.72
CA VAL A 38 -1.65 -2.08 7.75
C VAL A 38 -0.50 -1.25 7.20
N LEU A 39 -0.25 -1.36 5.90
CA LEU A 39 0.80 -0.61 5.21
C LEU A 39 0.19 0.58 4.47
N PHE A 40 0.75 1.76 4.65
CA PHE A 40 0.29 2.98 4.00
C PHE A 40 1.44 3.97 3.76
N MET A 41 1.28 4.86 2.78
CA MET A 41 2.28 5.90 2.51
C MET A 41 2.06 7.12 3.42
N ASP A 42 2.84 7.21 4.50
CA ASP A 42 2.98 8.43 5.30
C ASP A 42 4.03 9.39 4.70
N ARG A 43 4.36 10.47 5.41
CA ARG A 43 5.34 11.46 4.91
C ARG A 43 6.73 10.84 4.77
N ALA A 44 7.17 10.03 5.73
CA ALA A 44 8.49 9.42 5.72
C ALA A 44 8.62 8.35 4.62
N ALA A 45 7.62 7.49 4.47
CA ALA A 45 7.52 6.49 3.40
C ALA A 45 7.56 7.13 2.01
N ARG A 46 6.85 8.26 1.83
CA ARG A 46 6.89 9.01 0.57
C ARG A 46 8.26 9.59 0.28
N GLN A 47 8.95 10.09 1.30
CA GLN A 47 10.30 10.61 1.13
C GLN A 47 11.27 9.48 0.73
N ARG A 48 11.25 8.34 1.44
CA ARG A 48 12.06 7.17 1.08
C ARG A 48 11.80 6.70 -0.36
N ALA A 49 10.53 6.63 -0.77
CA ALA A 49 10.17 6.26 -2.14
C ALA A 49 10.67 7.29 -3.17
N ALA A 50 10.62 8.59 -2.86
CA ALA A 50 11.11 9.64 -3.74
C ALA A 50 12.63 9.58 -3.91
N ASP A 51 13.35 9.32 -2.82
CA ASP A 51 14.81 9.22 -2.80
C ASP A 51 15.28 7.97 -3.56
N ALA A 52 14.61 6.83 -3.35
CA ALA A 52 14.97 5.56 -4.00
C ALA A 52 14.64 5.53 -5.51
N LEU A 53 13.49 6.08 -5.92
CA LEU A 53 13.02 6.01 -7.31
C LEU A 53 13.49 7.20 -8.16
N GLY A 54 13.93 8.28 -7.52
CA GLY A 54 14.20 9.55 -8.16
C GLY A 54 12.94 10.31 -8.58
N ARG A 55 13.09 11.63 -8.78
CA ARG A 55 11.98 12.59 -8.96
C ARG A 55 10.99 12.21 -10.07
N ARG A 56 11.47 11.77 -11.25
CA ARG A 56 10.62 11.50 -12.41
C ARG A 56 9.80 10.23 -12.26
N ALA A 57 10.37 9.16 -11.72
CA ALA A 57 9.64 7.92 -11.49
C ALA A 57 8.64 8.10 -10.34
N TYR A 58 9.07 8.74 -9.25
CA TYR A 58 8.19 9.05 -8.12
C TYR A 58 6.99 9.92 -8.54
N ALA A 59 7.18 10.95 -9.37
CA ALA A 59 6.07 11.81 -9.83
C ALA A 59 4.96 11.02 -10.56
N ARG A 60 5.32 9.99 -11.34
CA ARG A 60 4.35 9.11 -12.02
C ARG A 60 3.64 8.14 -11.06
N LEU A 61 4.30 7.78 -9.97
CA LEU A 61 3.80 6.85 -8.96
C LEU A 61 2.94 7.55 -7.91
N ALA A 62 3.32 8.75 -7.47
CA ALA A 62 2.75 9.46 -6.34
C ALA A 62 1.20 9.56 -6.34
N PRO A 63 0.51 9.80 -7.47
CA PRO A 63 -0.96 9.82 -7.51
C PRO A 63 -1.65 8.47 -7.22
N LYS A 64 -0.88 7.37 -7.31
CA LYS A 64 -1.37 6.00 -7.08
C LYS A 64 -1.17 5.55 -5.62
N LEU A 65 -0.38 6.30 -4.85
CA LEU A 65 0.05 5.96 -3.48
C LEU A 65 -1.00 6.28 -2.39
N ASP A 66 -2.15 6.86 -2.75
CA ASP A 66 -3.28 7.04 -1.83
C ASP A 66 -4.09 5.75 -1.68
N SER A 67 -3.38 4.70 -1.27
CA SER A 67 -3.89 3.36 -1.01
C SER A 67 -3.27 2.81 0.28
N TYR A 68 -3.84 1.74 0.82
CA TYR A 68 -3.27 0.98 1.91
C TYR A 68 -3.49 -0.52 1.70
N LEU A 69 -2.61 -1.32 2.30
CA LEU A 69 -2.69 -2.78 2.34
C LEU A 69 -3.01 -3.23 3.75
N VAL A 70 -3.74 -4.33 3.85
CA VAL A 70 -3.86 -5.13 5.07
C VAL A 70 -3.19 -6.47 4.77
N VAL A 71 -2.20 -6.80 5.59
CA VAL A 71 -1.34 -7.97 5.43
C VAL A 71 -1.42 -8.81 6.70
N ALA A 72 -1.63 -10.11 6.53
CA ALA A 72 -1.64 -11.08 7.63
C ALA A 72 -0.21 -11.39 8.09
N ASP A 73 -0.08 -12.13 9.20
CA ASP A 73 1.20 -12.40 9.85
C ASP A 73 2.12 -13.29 9.02
N ASP A 74 1.53 -14.08 8.12
CA ASP A 74 2.21 -14.90 7.13
C ASP A 74 2.58 -14.13 5.84
N GLY A 75 2.34 -12.82 5.81
CA GLY A 75 2.62 -11.97 4.65
C GLY A 75 1.56 -12.02 3.54
N LEU A 76 0.44 -12.73 3.73
CA LEU A 76 -0.66 -12.71 2.76
C LEU A 76 -1.34 -11.36 2.73
N ILE A 77 -1.51 -10.80 1.52
CA ILE A 77 -2.34 -9.61 1.33
C ILE A 77 -3.80 -10.03 1.50
N VAL A 78 -4.42 -9.52 2.56
CA VAL A 78 -5.82 -9.76 2.93
C VAL A 78 -6.73 -8.75 2.23
N THR A 79 -6.29 -7.49 2.09
CA THR A 79 -7.08 -6.45 1.42
C THR A 79 -6.17 -5.33 0.90
N ALA A 80 -6.57 -4.70 -0.20
CA ALA A 80 -6.06 -3.41 -0.64
C ALA A 80 -7.22 -2.42 -0.84
N ALA A 81 -7.05 -1.17 -0.44
CA ALA A 81 -8.09 -0.14 -0.58
C ALA A 81 -7.49 1.25 -0.83
N ARG A 82 -8.27 2.15 -1.47
CA ARG A 82 -7.92 3.57 -1.56
C ARG A 82 -8.07 4.23 -0.19
N ARG A 83 -7.15 5.15 0.12
CA ARG A 83 -7.15 5.93 1.36
C ARG A 83 -7.82 7.28 1.14
N LEU A 84 -9.16 7.30 1.20
CA LEU A 84 -9.95 8.53 1.01
C LEU A 84 -9.97 9.44 2.25
N LYS A 85 -9.63 8.90 3.42
CA LYS A 85 -9.55 9.62 4.70
C LYS A 85 -8.31 9.20 5.46
N ARG A 86 -7.88 10.01 6.44
CA ARG A 86 -6.79 9.61 7.35
C ARG A 86 -7.16 8.32 8.05
N LEU A 87 -6.27 7.32 8.01
CA LEU A 87 -6.46 6.08 8.75
C LEU A 87 -6.52 6.39 10.25
N ARG A 88 -7.52 5.80 10.91
CA ARG A 88 -7.70 5.84 12.36
C ARG A 88 -7.32 4.47 12.88
N PHE A 89 -6.44 4.46 13.85
CA PHE A 89 -5.85 3.26 14.42
C PHE A 89 -6.00 3.34 15.93
#